data_AF-A0A9E8N0V8-F1
#
_entry.id   AF-A0A9E8N0V8-F1
#
_cell.length_a   1.000
_cell.length_b   1.000
_cell.length_c   1.000
_cell.angle_alpha   90.00
_cell.angle_beta   90.00
_cell.angle_gamma   90.00
#
_symmetry.space_group_name_H-M   'P 1'
#
loop_
_entity.id
_entity.type
_entity.pdbx_description
1 polymer ?
#
loop_
_entity_poly.entity_id
_entity_poly.type
_entity_poly.pdbx_seq_one_letter_code
_entity_poly.pdbx_strand_id
1 'polypeptide(L)'
;MKGLSSTIFNDIINDHFGSNSTRDLKFEIGTIPAQLGNTDAFTYTNYDVNNISNAPGDVMTVRLSNTFVQNASTIEIALTIIHESIHAELIDRCIQLSLVNNVSILGGMEFNSFSGNNVFTLPDAIFNQLLIVYSAYPPNSDSQWNHNLFNVLSYRTKMAQNLVFVHPWLNDTSSDFITNVNADTLNLYGDFTIEELMDYIAWIGLEGTQDFINNIQDIPLELTKKNFVETSARTHYTNDCN
;
A
#
# COMPACT_ATOMS: atom_id res chain seq x y z
N MET A 1 20.13 4.41 1.22
CA MET A 1 19.05 4.71 0.26
C MET A 1 19.52 5.27 -1.10
N LYS A 2 20.71 5.89 -1.27
CA LYS A 2 21.18 6.38 -2.60
C LYS A 2 21.47 5.30 -3.67
N GLY A 3 21.56 4.03 -3.28
CA GLY A 3 21.68 2.89 -4.19
C GLY A 3 20.35 2.28 -4.65
N LEU A 4 19.20 2.85 -4.24
CA LEU A 4 17.85 2.36 -4.56
C LEU A 4 17.29 2.95 -5.86
N SER A 5 18.07 3.74 -6.61
CA SER A 5 17.57 4.48 -7.79
C SER A 5 17.37 3.62 -9.04
N SER A 6 17.61 2.31 -8.98
CA SER A 6 17.37 1.35 -10.05
C SER A 6 16.40 0.23 -9.62
N THR A 7 15.55 0.51 -8.63
CA THR A 7 14.65 -0.49 -8.06
C THR A 7 13.31 -0.53 -8.80
N ILE A 8 12.59 -1.65 -8.65
CA ILE A 8 11.20 -1.80 -9.11
C ILE A 8 10.27 -0.72 -8.52
N PHE A 9 10.61 -0.05 -7.40
CA PHE A 9 9.92 1.18 -6.96
C PHE A 9 9.98 2.29 -8.01
N ASN A 10 11.15 2.46 -8.64
CA ASN A 10 11.34 3.37 -9.75
C ASN A 10 10.54 2.90 -10.97
N ASP A 11 10.38 1.59 -11.21
CA ASP A 11 9.58 1.08 -12.34
C ASP A 11 8.06 1.21 -12.08
N ILE A 12 7.60 1.01 -10.85
CA ILE A 12 6.19 1.21 -10.48
C ILE A 12 5.83 2.68 -10.58
N ILE A 13 6.67 3.57 -10.06
CA ILE A 13 6.40 5.02 -10.00
C ILE A 13 6.74 5.72 -11.32
N ASN A 14 7.83 5.38 -12.02
CA ASN A 14 8.22 6.04 -13.27
C ASN A 14 7.80 5.28 -14.54
N ASP A 15 7.96 3.95 -14.61
CA ASP A 15 7.78 3.21 -15.88
C ASP A 15 6.31 2.91 -16.20
N HIS A 16 5.46 2.76 -15.18
CA HIS A 16 4.02 2.63 -15.42
C HIS A 16 3.29 3.96 -15.47
N PHE A 17 3.91 5.02 -14.94
CA PHE A 17 3.22 6.22 -14.50
C PHE A 17 4.07 7.47 -14.72
N GLY A 18 4.52 7.66 -15.96
CA GLY A 18 5.23 8.86 -16.40
C GLY A 18 4.45 10.14 -16.09
N SER A 19 4.70 10.73 -14.93
CA SER A 19 4.30 12.08 -14.58
C SER A 19 5.56 12.94 -14.60
N ASN A 20 5.53 14.05 -15.35
CA ASN A 20 6.63 15.03 -15.37
C ASN A 20 6.70 15.84 -14.05
N SER A 21 5.86 15.51 -13.07
CA SER A 21 5.78 16.14 -11.75
C SER A 21 6.29 15.20 -10.67
N THR A 22 7.28 15.64 -9.92
CA THR A 22 7.70 14.99 -8.68
C THR A 22 6.93 15.62 -7.53
N ARG A 23 6.11 14.85 -6.80
CA ARG A 23 5.59 15.28 -5.48
C ARG A 23 6.45 14.75 -4.37
N ASP A 24 6.60 15.57 -3.33
CA ASP A 24 7.31 15.18 -2.13
C ASP A 24 6.42 14.27 -1.28
N LEU A 25 6.96 13.11 -0.91
CA LEU A 25 6.35 12.19 0.05
C LEU A 25 7.01 12.38 1.41
N LYS A 26 6.22 12.72 2.42
CA LYS A 26 6.65 12.84 3.81
C LYS A 26 6.20 11.62 4.60
N PHE A 27 7.16 10.96 5.26
CA PHE A 27 6.87 9.94 6.26
C PHE A 27 6.94 10.55 7.66
N GLU A 28 5.95 10.23 8.48
CA GLU A 28 5.95 10.62 9.88
C GLU A 28 5.35 9.52 10.76
N ILE A 29 5.79 9.51 12.02
CA ILE A 29 5.22 8.65 13.06
C ILE A 29 4.41 9.55 13.98
N GLY A 30 3.18 9.16 14.29
CA GLY A 30 2.32 9.96 15.15
C GLY A 30 1.02 9.29 15.54
N THR A 31 0.18 10.04 16.23
CA THR A 31 -1.14 9.58 16.61
C THR A 31 -2.06 9.58 15.39
N ILE A 32 -2.74 8.45 15.19
CA ILE A 32 -3.79 8.30 14.19
C ILE A 32 -5.07 8.97 14.72
N PRO A 33 -5.72 9.86 13.94
CA PRO A 33 -7.00 10.44 14.33
C PRO A 33 -8.04 9.35 14.64
N ALA A 34 -8.75 9.48 15.76
CA ALA A 34 -9.71 8.47 16.22
C ALA A 34 -10.85 8.20 15.20
N GLN A 35 -11.13 9.15 14.31
CA GLN A 35 -12.10 9.01 13.22
C GLN A 35 -11.71 7.94 12.20
N LEU A 36 -10.42 7.60 12.09
CA LEU A 36 -9.90 6.55 11.21
C LEU A 36 -9.89 5.17 11.90
N GLY A 37 -10.38 5.08 13.14
CA GLY A 37 -10.44 3.83 13.89
C GLY A 37 -9.07 3.27 14.23
N ASN A 38 -8.94 1.94 14.17
CA ASN A 38 -7.72 1.20 14.51
C ASN A 38 -6.84 0.95 13.26
N THR A 39 -6.65 1.96 12.40
CA THR A 39 -5.71 1.80 11.27
C THR A 39 -4.26 1.96 11.73
N ASP A 40 -3.36 1.17 11.14
CA ASP A 40 -1.93 1.19 11.45
C ASP A 40 -1.20 2.33 10.75
N ALA A 41 -1.70 2.76 9.60
CA ALA A 41 -1.22 3.91 8.86
C ALA A 41 -2.35 4.55 8.03
N PHE A 42 -2.10 5.75 7.52
CA PHE A 42 -2.91 6.35 6.47
C PHE A 42 -2.12 7.39 5.69
N THR A 43 -2.54 7.58 4.44
CA THR A 43 -2.03 8.60 3.54
C THR A 43 -3.00 9.77 3.45
N TYR A 44 -2.49 10.99 3.53
CA TYR A 44 -3.29 12.20 3.40
C TYR A 44 -2.52 13.35 2.76
N THR A 45 -3.26 14.32 2.26
CA THR A 45 -2.75 15.64 1.89
C THR A 45 -3.81 16.69 2.22
N ASN A 46 -3.53 17.96 1.97
CA ASN A 46 -4.53 19.03 2.07
C ASN A 46 -4.67 19.64 0.69
N TYR A 47 -5.60 19.09 -0.10
CA TYR A 47 -5.89 19.56 -1.46
C TYR A 47 -7.32 20.05 -1.54
N ASP A 48 -7.51 21.27 -2.05
CA ASP A 48 -8.82 21.85 -2.35
C ASP A 48 -8.70 22.73 -3.60
N VAL A 49 -9.40 22.33 -4.67
CA VAL A 49 -9.41 23.06 -5.95
C VAL A 49 -9.89 24.51 -5.81
N ASN A 50 -10.72 24.80 -4.80
CA ASN A 50 -11.27 26.14 -4.55
C ASN A 50 -10.41 26.98 -3.59
N ASN A 51 -9.37 26.39 -2.96
CA ASN A 51 -8.55 27.06 -1.94
C ASN A 51 -7.05 26.75 -2.09
N ILE A 52 -6.53 27.00 -3.30
CA ILE A 52 -5.14 26.72 -3.69
C ILE A 52 -4.11 27.44 -2.80
N SER A 53 -4.48 28.57 -2.18
CA SER A 53 -3.58 29.37 -1.32
C SER A 53 -3.31 28.78 0.08
N ASN A 54 -4.17 27.90 0.60
CA ASN A 54 -4.00 27.27 1.92
C ASN A 54 -3.88 25.75 1.86
N ALA A 55 -4.15 25.16 0.69
CA ALA A 55 -4.17 23.73 0.44
C ALA A 55 -3.39 23.40 -0.85
N PRO A 56 -2.13 23.84 -0.97
CA PRO A 56 -1.33 23.32 -2.05
C PRO A 56 -1.06 21.87 -1.61
N GLY A 57 -1.57 20.89 -2.35
CA GLY A 57 -1.29 19.47 -2.10
C GLY A 57 0.20 19.11 -2.28
N ASP A 58 1.11 20.04 -2.01
CA ASP A 58 2.54 20.02 -2.31
C ASP A 58 3.24 18.86 -1.63
N VAL A 59 2.72 18.40 -0.48
CA VAL A 59 3.26 17.26 0.25
C VAL A 59 2.18 16.21 0.46
N MET A 60 2.43 15.01 -0.06
CA MET A 60 1.69 13.82 0.31
C MET A 60 2.30 13.27 1.60
N THR A 61 1.49 13.03 2.62
CA THR A 61 1.98 12.58 3.92
C THR A 61 1.47 11.19 4.24
N VAL A 62 2.40 10.30 4.57
CA VAL A 62 2.14 8.98 5.14
C VAL A 62 2.40 9.05 6.64
N ARG A 63 1.37 8.81 7.44
CA ARG A 63 1.50 8.72 8.90
C ARG A 63 1.36 7.29 9.36
N LEU A 64 2.38 6.79 10.07
CA LEU A 64 2.34 5.51 10.77
C LEU A 64 1.99 5.72 12.24
N SER A 65 1.20 4.80 12.80
CA SER A 65 0.87 4.74 14.21
C SER A 65 2.12 4.49 15.05
N ASN A 66 2.28 5.24 16.15
CA ASN A 66 3.31 4.95 17.16
C ASN A 66 3.23 3.50 17.66
N THR A 67 2.02 3.01 17.93
CA THR A 67 1.79 1.66 18.45
C THR A 67 2.15 0.61 17.40
N PHE A 68 1.82 0.85 16.14
CA PHE A 68 2.18 -0.06 15.06
C PHE A 68 3.71 -0.18 14.94
N VAL A 69 4.41 0.94 14.79
CA VAL A 69 5.88 0.95 14.63
C VAL A 69 6.61 0.29 15.81
N GLN A 70 6.04 0.35 17.03
CA GLN A 70 6.63 -0.29 18.20
C GLN A 70 6.45 -1.81 18.26
N ASN A 71 5.44 -2.36 17.56
CA ASN A 71 5.07 -3.78 17.66
C ASN A 71 5.26 -4.55 16.36
N ALA A 72 5.40 -3.85 15.23
CA ALA A 72 5.59 -4.44 13.92
C ALA A 72 7.06 -4.80 13.69
N SER A 73 7.27 -5.87 12.93
CA SER A 73 8.59 -6.21 12.41
C SER A 73 9.07 -5.20 11.37
N THR A 74 10.38 -5.14 11.12
CA THR A 74 10.97 -4.26 10.10
C THR A 74 10.40 -4.51 8.70
N ILE A 75 10.04 -5.76 8.38
CA ILE A 75 9.42 -6.10 7.09
C ILE A 75 7.96 -5.66 6.98
N GLU A 76 7.20 -5.70 8.08
CA GLU A 76 5.83 -5.15 8.12
C GLU A 76 5.85 -3.63 7.99
N ILE A 77 6.79 -2.95 8.68
CA ILE A 77 6.97 -1.50 8.53
C ILE A 77 7.33 -1.16 7.08
N ALA A 78 8.22 -1.93 6.46
CA ALA A 78 8.56 -1.76 5.05
C ALA A 78 7.31 -1.94 4.17
N LEU A 79 6.54 -3.01 4.34
CA LEU A 79 5.29 -3.23 3.59
C LEU A 79 4.33 -2.05 3.76
N THR A 80 4.10 -1.56 4.97
CA THR A 80 3.20 -0.43 5.22
C THR A 80 3.68 0.83 4.50
N ILE A 81 4.98 1.14 4.56
CA ILE A 81 5.55 2.28 3.82
C ILE A 81 5.29 2.14 2.32
N ILE A 82 5.47 0.94 1.78
CA ILE A 82 5.26 0.63 0.36
C ILE A 82 3.78 0.80 -0.01
N HIS A 83 2.89 0.21 0.79
CA HIS A 83 1.43 0.26 0.61
C HIS A 83 0.93 1.71 0.60
N GLU A 84 1.33 2.50 1.59
CA GLU A 84 0.91 3.90 1.70
C GLU A 84 1.53 4.78 0.59
N SER A 85 2.73 4.45 0.12
CA SER A 85 3.33 5.13 -1.05
C SER A 85 2.53 4.90 -2.34
N ILE A 86 1.88 3.74 -2.47
CA ILE A 86 0.98 3.46 -3.60
C ILE A 86 -0.30 4.29 -3.46
N HIS A 87 -0.87 4.41 -2.26
CA HIS A 87 -2.01 5.31 -2.01
C HIS A 87 -1.66 6.76 -2.36
N ALA A 88 -0.48 7.21 -1.96
CA ALA A 88 0.04 8.54 -2.29
C ALA A 88 0.05 8.81 -3.80
N GLU A 89 0.57 7.89 -4.59
CA GLU A 89 0.61 7.98 -6.05
C GLU A 89 -0.80 7.99 -6.66
N LEU A 90 -1.70 7.12 -6.18
CA LEU A 90 -3.09 7.05 -6.66
C LEU A 90 -3.85 8.35 -6.38
N ILE A 91 -3.66 8.95 -5.20
CA ILE A 91 -4.28 10.22 -4.83
C ILE A 91 -3.71 11.35 -5.68
N ASP A 92 -2.38 11.43 -5.84
CA ASP A 92 -1.74 12.45 -6.67
C ASP A 92 -2.28 12.41 -8.11
N ARG A 93 -2.39 11.21 -8.70
CA ARG A 93 -2.98 11.05 -10.03
C ARG A 93 -4.42 11.54 -10.10
N CYS A 94 -5.25 11.19 -9.12
CA CYS A 94 -6.61 11.71 -9.05
C CYS A 94 -6.64 13.26 -9.05
N ILE A 95 -5.68 13.89 -8.37
CA ILE A 95 -5.54 15.34 -8.35
C ILE A 95 -5.08 15.87 -9.72
N GLN A 96 -4.00 15.33 -10.29
CA GLN A 96 -3.45 15.76 -11.59
C GLN A 96 -4.48 15.65 -12.71
N LEU A 97 -5.27 14.59 -12.70
CA LEU A 97 -6.34 14.33 -13.66
C LEU A 97 -7.60 15.14 -13.39
N SER A 98 -7.62 15.96 -12.34
CA SER A 98 -8.79 16.74 -11.93
C SER A 98 -10.03 15.83 -11.74
N LEU A 99 -9.84 14.67 -11.13
CA LEU A 99 -10.91 13.72 -10.80
C LEU A 99 -11.46 13.97 -9.39
N VAL A 100 -10.71 14.68 -8.55
CA VAL A 100 -11.11 15.05 -7.19
C VAL A 100 -11.16 16.57 -7.03
N ASN A 101 -12.13 17.04 -6.25
CA ASN A 101 -12.28 18.43 -5.83
C ASN A 101 -11.47 18.69 -4.56
N ASN A 102 -11.48 17.70 -3.66
CA ASN A 102 -10.91 17.83 -2.33
C ASN A 102 -10.27 16.51 -1.87
N VAL A 103 -9.14 16.62 -1.18
CA VAL A 103 -8.59 15.57 -0.32
C VAL A 103 -8.40 16.17 1.07
N SER A 104 -9.13 15.61 2.04
CA SER A 104 -9.09 16.06 3.42
C SER A 104 -7.81 15.63 4.13
N ILE A 105 -7.50 16.30 5.24
CA ILE A 105 -6.40 15.94 6.15
C ILE A 105 -6.52 14.55 6.80
N LEU A 106 -7.64 13.85 6.57
CA LEU A 106 -7.87 12.47 7.02
C LEU A 106 -7.76 11.47 5.85
N GLY A 107 -7.33 11.90 4.66
CA GLY A 107 -7.23 11.05 3.48
C GLY A 107 -8.55 10.81 2.73
N GLY A 108 -9.67 11.28 3.28
CA GLY A 108 -10.97 11.22 2.59
C GLY A 108 -10.96 12.07 1.32
N MET A 109 -11.45 11.52 0.21
CA MET A 109 -11.50 12.19 -1.09
C MET A 109 -12.94 12.51 -1.53
N GLU A 110 -13.12 13.67 -2.14
CA GLU A 110 -14.35 14.07 -2.81
C GLU A 110 -14.12 14.08 -4.32
N PHE A 111 -14.76 13.13 -5.03
CA PHE A 111 -14.67 13.04 -6.48
C PHE A 111 -15.57 14.05 -7.20
N ASN A 112 -15.15 14.46 -8.40
CA ASN A 112 -15.90 15.36 -9.25
C ASN A 112 -17.15 14.67 -9.81
N SER A 113 -18.28 15.37 -9.83
CA SER A 113 -19.44 14.96 -10.64
C SER A 113 -19.13 15.24 -12.11
N PHE A 114 -18.76 14.21 -12.87
CA PHE A 114 -18.38 14.33 -14.27
C PHE A 114 -19.51 14.92 -15.13
N SER A 115 -19.32 16.13 -15.64
CA SER A 115 -20.22 16.75 -16.63
C SER A 115 -19.49 17.34 -17.86
N GLY A 116 -18.21 17.01 -18.09
CA GLY A 116 -17.41 17.59 -19.18
C GLY A 116 -16.42 16.62 -19.84
N ASN A 117 -16.15 16.88 -21.13
CA ASN A 117 -15.18 16.15 -21.95
C ASN A 117 -13.75 16.64 -21.66
N ASN A 118 -13.07 16.02 -20.70
CA ASN A 118 -11.62 16.21 -20.53
C ASN A 118 -10.86 15.30 -21.51
N VAL A 119 -9.82 15.85 -22.14
CA VAL A 119 -8.93 15.12 -23.04
C VAL A 119 -7.77 14.57 -22.22
N PHE A 120 -7.71 13.24 -22.11
CA PHE A 120 -6.71 12.52 -21.33
C PHE A 120 -5.64 11.92 -22.24
N THR A 121 -4.41 11.72 -21.74
CA THR A 121 -3.45 10.84 -22.41
C THR A 121 -3.91 9.37 -22.29
N LEU A 122 -3.37 8.43 -23.06
CA LEU A 122 -3.86 7.03 -23.03
C LEU A 122 -3.76 6.36 -21.63
N PRO A 123 -2.66 6.52 -20.86
CA PRO A 123 -2.61 6.04 -19.47
C PRO A 123 -3.64 6.70 -18.56
N ASP A 124 -3.84 8.01 -18.72
CA ASP A 124 -4.82 8.79 -17.97
C ASP A 124 -6.25 8.35 -18.32
N ALA A 125 -6.50 8.01 -19.58
CA ALA A 125 -7.79 7.51 -20.06
C ALA A 125 -8.06 6.10 -19.54
N ILE A 126 -7.04 5.23 -19.41
CA ILE A 126 -7.20 3.90 -18.81
C ILE A 126 -7.47 4.03 -17.31
N PHE A 127 -6.69 4.83 -16.58
CA PHE A 127 -6.91 5.07 -15.16
C PHE A 127 -8.27 5.72 -14.89
N ASN A 128 -8.63 6.74 -15.68
CA ASN A 128 -9.94 7.38 -15.62
C ASN A 128 -11.06 6.41 -16.01
N GLN A 129 -10.90 5.55 -17.02
CA GLN A 129 -11.92 4.57 -17.39
C GLN A 129 -12.09 3.48 -16.31
N LEU A 130 -11.00 3.05 -15.66
CA LEU A 130 -11.05 2.15 -14.51
C LEU A 130 -11.79 2.80 -13.34
N LEU A 131 -11.50 4.07 -13.04
CA LEU A 131 -12.21 4.84 -12.02
C LEU A 131 -13.67 5.09 -12.38
N ILE A 132 -13.99 5.39 -13.63
CA ILE A 132 -15.36 5.59 -14.11
C ILE A 132 -16.16 4.29 -14.00
N VAL A 133 -15.58 3.15 -14.40
CA VAL A 133 -16.20 1.82 -14.24
C VAL A 133 -16.40 1.51 -12.76
N TYR A 134 -15.45 1.90 -11.91
CA TYR A 134 -15.57 1.76 -10.46
C TYR A 134 -16.65 2.68 -9.87
N SER A 135 -16.71 3.95 -10.26
CA SER A 135 -17.69 4.94 -9.78
C SER A 135 -19.09 4.79 -10.39
N ALA A 136 -19.20 3.99 -11.46
CA ALA A 136 -20.49 3.56 -12.00
C ALA A 136 -21.13 2.46 -11.13
N TYR A 137 -20.39 1.87 -10.17
CA TYR A 137 -21.00 1.23 -9.02
C TYR A 137 -21.61 2.31 -8.10
N PRO A 138 -22.74 2.04 -7.43
CA PRO A 138 -23.53 3.05 -6.74
C PRO A 138 -22.67 3.98 -5.85
N PRO A 139 -22.89 5.31 -5.85
CA PRO A 139 -21.88 6.31 -5.43
C PRO A 139 -21.45 6.31 -3.95
N ASN A 140 -21.80 5.33 -3.13
CA ASN A 140 -21.70 5.43 -1.67
C ASN A 140 -21.39 4.12 -0.91
N SER A 141 -20.92 3.04 -1.53
CA SER A 141 -20.88 1.74 -0.82
C SER A 141 -19.51 1.10 -0.61
N ASP A 142 -18.43 1.58 -1.21
CA ASP A 142 -17.16 0.86 -1.09
C ASP A 142 -15.99 1.74 -0.61
N SER A 143 -15.75 1.68 0.70
CA SER A 143 -14.58 2.28 1.33
C SER A 143 -13.26 1.61 0.91
N GLN A 144 -13.31 0.48 0.19
CA GLN A 144 -12.15 -0.29 -0.28
C GLN A 144 -11.78 -0.01 -1.74
N TRP A 145 -12.33 1.03 -2.38
CA TRP A 145 -12.06 1.30 -3.80
C TRP A 145 -10.58 1.42 -4.15
N ASN A 146 -9.82 2.10 -3.28
CA ASN A 146 -8.38 2.23 -3.41
C ASN A 146 -7.67 0.88 -3.25
N HIS A 147 -8.06 0.05 -2.28
CA HIS A 147 -7.51 -1.31 -2.12
C HIS A 147 -7.89 -2.25 -3.27
N ASN A 148 -9.08 -2.10 -3.86
CA ASN A 148 -9.48 -2.90 -5.02
C ASN A 148 -8.67 -2.52 -6.27
N LEU A 149 -8.21 -1.27 -6.41
CA LEU A 149 -7.27 -0.87 -7.47
C LEU A 149 -5.89 -1.54 -7.31
N PHE A 150 -5.48 -1.93 -6.10
CA PHE A 150 -4.22 -2.66 -5.90
C PHE A 150 -4.23 -4.01 -6.61
N ASN A 151 -5.39 -4.64 -6.68
CA ASN A 151 -5.56 -5.92 -7.37
C ASN A 151 -5.58 -5.74 -8.89
N VAL A 152 -6.35 -4.76 -9.38
CA VAL A 152 -6.48 -4.47 -10.83
C VAL A 152 -5.11 -4.16 -11.46
N LEU A 153 -4.26 -3.43 -10.74
CA LEU A 153 -2.94 -3.01 -11.23
C LEU A 153 -1.80 -3.95 -10.82
N SER A 154 -2.14 -5.10 -10.21
CA SER A 154 -1.19 -6.11 -9.72
C SER A 154 -0.15 -5.54 -8.75
N TYR A 155 -0.53 -4.51 -7.98
CA TYR A 155 0.36 -3.90 -7.01
C TYR A 155 0.71 -4.83 -5.87
N ARG A 156 -0.20 -5.73 -5.46
CA ARG A 156 0.13 -6.77 -4.46
C ARG A 156 1.33 -7.61 -4.87
N THR A 157 1.34 -8.15 -6.09
CA THR A 157 2.47 -8.93 -6.62
C THR A 157 3.76 -8.12 -6.63
N LYS A 158 3.66 -6.84 -7.00
CA LYS A 158 4.81 -5.92 -6.98
C LYS A 158 5.29 -5.61 -5.56
N MET A 159 4.39 -5.48 -4.59
CA MET A 159 4.74 -5.36 -3.17
C MET A 159 5.49 -6.60 -2.70
N ALA A 160 4.99 -7.80 -3.00
CA ALA A 160 5.68 -9.05 -2.66
C ALA A 160 7.10 -9.10 -3.26
N GLN A 161 7.25 -8.76 -4.55
CA GLN A 161 8.56 -8.67 -5.21
C GLN A 161 9.50 -7.65 -4.54
N ASN A 162 8.97 -6.49 -4.16
CA ASN A 162 9.73 -5.48 -3.43
C ASN A 162 10.16 -5.98 -2.06
N LEU A 163 9.30 -6.69 -1.34
CA LEU A 163 9.64 -7.29 -0.05
C LEU A 163 10.76 -8.33 -0.18
N VAL A 164 10.70 -9.20 -1.20
CA VAL A 164 11.79 -10.15 -1.53
C VAL A 164 13.10 -9.39 -1.81
N PHE A 165 13.02 -8.28 -2.56
CA PHE A 165 14.18 -7.49 -2.91
C PHE A 165 14.83 -6.77 -1.72
N VAL A 166 14.03 -6.22 -0.80
CA VAL A 166 14.56 -5.52 0.40
C VAL A 166 14.92 -6.48 1.54
N HIS A 167 14.41 -7.72 1.52
CA HIS A 167 14.63 -8.70 2.58
C HIS A 167 16.11 -8.88 2.94
N PRO A 168 17.07 -9.04 2.01
CA PRO A 168 18.49 -9.18 2.36
C PRO A 168 19.08 -8.02 3.17
N TRP A 169 18.46 -6.84 3.13
CA TRP A 169 18.91 -5.66 3.88
C TRP A 169 18.24 -5.53 5.25
N LEU A 170 17.04 -6.09 5.41
CA LEU A 170 16.27 -6.04 6.65
C LEU A 170 16.45 -7.30 7.50
N ASN A 171 16.80 -8.42 6.87
CA ASN A 171 17.01 -9.71 7.53
C ASN A 171 18.29 -9.70 8.35
N ASP A 172 18.20 -10.20 9.58
CA ASP A 172 19.37 -10.48 10.39
C ASP A 172 19.89 -11.87 10.06
N THR A 173 21.08 -11.94 9.45
CA THR A 173 21.72 -13.21 9.09
C THR A 173 22.02 -14.13 10.28
N SER A 174 22.07 -13.60 11.52
CA SER A 174 22.25 -14.40 12.74
C SER A 174 20.93 -15.00 13.25
N SER A 175 19.80 -14.49 12.78
CA SER A 175 18.44 -14.95 13.06
C SER A 175 17.64 -14.97 11.76
N ASP A 176 18.13 -15.75 10.79
CA ASP A 176 17.61 -15.76 9.43
C ASP A 176 16.12 -16.14 9.39
N PHE A 177 15.30 -15.26 8.80
CA PHE A 177 13.85 -15.42 8.79
C PHE A 177 13.39 -16.74 8.15
N ILE A 178 13.91 -17.08 6.96
CA ILE A 178 13.50 -18.30 6.23
C ILE A 178 13.86 -19.54 7.05
N THR A 179 15.07 -19.58 7.58
CA THR A 179 15.56 -20.67 8.40
C THR A 179 14.71 -20.84 9.66
N ASN A 180 14.38 -19.74 10.34
CA ASN A 180 13.56 -19.77 11.55
C ASN A 180 12.13 -20.26 11.26
N VAL A 181 11.49 -19.78 10.19
CA VAL A 181 10.14 -20.20 9.80
C VAL A 181 10.09 -21.68 9.43
N ASN A 182 11.04 -22.15 8.64
CA ASN A 182 11.06 -23.55 8.20
C ASN A 182 11.48 -24.52 9.33
N ALA A 183 12.24 -24.05 10.32
CA ALA A 183 12.59 -24.83 11.50
C ALA A 183 11.54 -24.77 12.64
N ASP A 184 10.51 -23.91 12.51
CA ASP A 184 9.49 -23.76 13.55
C ASP A 184 8.68 -25.05 13.71
N THR A 185 8.60 -25.56 14.94
CA THR A 185 7.83 -26.77 15.26
C THR A 185 6.33 -26.65 14.99
N LEU A 186 5.82 -25.43 14.85
CA LEU A 186 4.43 -25.13 14.49
C LEU A 186 4.22 -25.03 12.97
N ASN A 187 5.28 -25.09 12.16
CA ASN A 187 5.16 -25.18 10.72
C ASN A 187 4.68 -26.60 10.31
N LEU A 188 3.42 -26.69 9.88
CA LEU A 188 2.79 -27.92 9.42
C LEU A 188 2.63 -27.99 7.89
N TYR A 189 3.18 -27.02 7.17
CA TYR A 189 2.89 -26.77 5.75
C TYR A 189 4.03 -27.15 4.80
N GLY A 190 5.19 -27.54 5.34
CA GLY A 190 6.42 -27.78 4.60
C GLY A 190 7.31 -26.55 4.53
N ASP A 191 8.43 -26.67 3.82
CA ASP A 191 9.38 -25.57 3.68
C ASP A 191 8.82 -24.50 2.75
N PHE A 192 8.79 -23.27 3.22
CA PHE A 192 8.46 -22.10 2.43
C PHE A 192 9.71 -21.54 1.74
N THR A 193 9.51 -21.02 0.53
CA THR A 193 10.45 -20.12 -0.15
C THR A 193 10.29 -18.68 0.35
N ILE A 194 11.30 -17.83 0.14
CA ILE A 194 11.18 -16.41 0.52
C ILE A 194 10.08 -15.72 -0.27
N GLU A 195 9.90 -16.09 -1.54
CA GLU A 195 8.86 -15.57 -2.41
C GLU A 195 7.47 -15.90 -1.86
N GLU A 196 7.24 -17.13 -1.40
CA GLU A 196 5.96 -17.53 -0.79
C GLU A 196 5.71 -16.78 0.53
N LEU A 197 6.73 -16.65 1.38
CA LEU A 197 6.60 -15.90 2.64
C LEU A 197 6.24 -14.44 2.36
N MET A 198 6.91 -13.80 1.41
CA MET A 198 6.66 -12.40 1.06
C MET A 198 5.31 -12.21 0.34
N ASP A 199 4.84 -13.20 -0.41
CA ASP A 199 3.51 -13.18 -1.03
C ASP A 199 2.40 -13.21 0.03
N TYR A 200 2.53 -14.03 1.07
CA TYR A 200 1.59 -14.03 2.21
C TYR A 200 1.66 -12.74 3.03
N ILE A 201 2.87 -12.21 3.30
CA ILE A 201 3.05 -10.95 4.03
C ILE A 201 2.41 -9.79 3.26
N ALA A 202 2.51 -9.76 1.93
CA ALA A 202 1.94 -8.69 1.09
C ALA A 202 0.40 -8.58 1.15
N TRP A 203 -0.30 -9.53 1.78
CA TRP A 203 -1.74 -9.43 2.04
C TRP A 203 -2.10 -8.59 3.27
N ILE A 204 -1.13 -8.27 4.13
CA ILE A 204 -1.37 -7.41 5.30
C ILE A 204 -1.83 -6.02 4.84
N GLY A 205 -2.98 -5.57 5.35
CA GLY A 205 -3.62 -4.32 4.95
C GLY A 205 -4.53 -4.45 3.71
N LEU A 206 -4.65 -5.64 3.11
CA LEU A 206 -5.53 -5.91 1.97
C LEU A 206 -6.66 -6.89 2.31
N GLU A 207 -6.88 -7.20 3.59
CA GLU A 207 -7.86 -8.17 4.06
C GLU A 207 -9.30 -7.80 3.70
N GLY A 208 -9.58 -6.52 3.49
CA GLY A 208 -10.91 -6.02 3.09
C GLY A 208 -11.23 -6.20 1.60
N THR A 209 -10.27 -6.63 0.77
CA THR A 209 -10.48 -6.75 -0.68
C THR A 209 -11.20 -8.04 -1.07
N GLN A 210 -11.98 -7.99 -2.17
CA GLN A 210 -12.62 -9.19 -2.69
C GLN A 210 -11.62 -10.26 -3.15
N ASP A 211 -10.43 -9.84 -3.59
CA ASP A 211 -9.37 -10.76 -4.01
C ASP A 211 -8.79 -11.52 -2.82
N PHE A 212 -8.57 -10.84 -1.68
CA PHE A 212 -8.20 -11.53 -0.44
C PHE A 212 -9.29 -12.50 0.00
N ILE A 213 -10.55 -12.07 -0.04
CA ILE A 213 -11.68 -12.93 0.33
C ILE A 213 -11.68 -14.21 -0.52
N ASN A 214 -11.59 -14.07 -1.84
CA ASN A 214 -11.69 -15.19 -2.76
C ASN A 214 -10.50 -16.15 -2.70
N ASN A 215 -9.27 -15.64 -2.50
CA ASN A 215 -8.05 -16.45 -2.63
C ASN A 215 -7.42 -16.85 -1.29
N ILE A 216 -7.68 -16.11 -0.21
CA ILE A 216 -7.13 -16.38 1.11
C ILE A 216 -8.24 -16.75 2.09
N GLN A 217 -9.20 -15.84 2.33
CA GLN A 217 -10.19 -16.01 3.40
C GLN A 217 -11.09 -17.24 3.19
N ASP A 218 -11.60 -17.41 1.98
CA ASP A 218 -12.54 -18.48 1.64
C ASP A 218 -11.83 -19.81 1.31
N ILE A 219 -10.50 -19.83 1.36
CA ILE A 219 -9.68 -21.03 1.18
C ILE A 219 -8.99 -21.36 2.52
N PRO A 220 -9.55 -22.26 3.36
CA PRO A 220 -9.10 -22.44 4.74
C PRO A 220 -7.60 -22.74 4.89
N LEU A 221 -7.02 -23.53 3.98
CA LEU A 221 -5.59 -23.83 4.00
C LEU A 221 -4.74 -22.57 3.81
N GLU A 222 -5.12 -21.72 2.86
CA GLU A 222 -4.39 -20.49 2.54
C GLU A 222 -4.53 -19.46 3.66
N LEU A 223 -5.71 -19.34 4.27
CA LEU A 223 -5.91 -18.53 5.46
C LEU A 223 -5.00 -18.97 6.62
N THR A 224 -4.90 -20.29 6.86
CA THR A 224 -4.03 -20.81 7.95
C THR A 224 -2.55 -20.57 7.70
N LYS A 225 -2.10 -20.70 6.44
CA LYS A 225 -0.73 -20.35 6.06
C LYS A 225 -0.47 -18.85 6.21
N LYS A 226 -1.37 -17.99 5.71
CA LYS A 226 -1.26 -16.52 5.87
C LYS A 226 -1.10 -16.13 7.34
N ASN A 227 -1.96 -16.66 8.21
CA ASN A 227 -1.91 -16.34 9.64
C ASN A 227 -0.63 -16.85 10.32
N PHE A 228 -0.14 -18.03 9.92
CA PHE A 228 1.13 -18.56 10.41
C PHE A 228 2.32 -17.69 9.96
N VAL A 229 2.34 -17.29 8.68
CA VAL A 229 3.41 -16.44 8.13
C VAL A 229 3.39 -15.04 8.73
N GLU A 230 2.21 -14.44 8.92
CA GLU A 230 2.08 -13.13 9.58
C GLU A 230 2.58 -13.18 11.03
N THR A 231 2.20 -14.21 11.78
CA THR A 231 2.70 -14.42 13.14
C THR A 231 4.21 -14.59 13.14
N SER A 232 4.72 -15.42 12.23
CA SER A 232 6.14 -15.66 12.05
C SER A 232 6.92 -14.39 11.73
N ALA A 233 6.39 -13.52 10.88
CA ALA A 233 7.02 -12.24 10.56
C ALA A 233 7.18 -11.38 11.82
N ARG A 234 6.16 -11.32 12.68
CA ARG A 234 6.23 -10.57 13.94
C ARG A 234 7.17 -11.18 14.98
N THR A 235 7.37 -12.49 14.97
CA THR A 235 8.17 -13.19 15.98
C THR A 235 9.63 -13.39 15.57
N HIS A 236 9.86 -13.69 14.29
CA HIS A 236 11.15 -14.16 13.79
C HIS A 236 11.87 -13.15 12.91
N TYR A 237 11.18 -12.13 12.40
CA TYR A 237 11.80 -11.02 11.67
C TYR A 237 12.16 -9.91 12.67
N THR A 238 13.34 -9.30 12.53
CA THR A 238 13.84 -8.36 13.54
C THR A 238 12.95 -7.11 13.65
N ASN A 239 12.85 -6.59 14.87
CA ASN A 239 12.24 -5.28 15.16
C ASN A 239 13.30 -4.16 15.15
N ASP A 240 14.58 -4.54 15.15
CA ASP A 240 15.72 -3.62 15.13
C ASP A 240 16.26 -3.48 13.71
N CYS A 241 16.42 -2.24 13.25
CA CYS A 241 17.13 -1.93 12.02
C CYS A 241 18.65 -1.99 12.27
N ASN A 242 19.39 -2.76 11.45
CA ASN A 242 20.86 -2.75 11.45
C ASN A 242 21.45 -1.41 10.99
#